data_AF-A0A8T3XM16-F1
#
_entry.id   AF-A0A8T3XM16-F1
#
_cell.length_a   1.000
_cell.length_b   1.000
_cell.length_c   1.000
_cell.angle_alpha   90.00
_cell.angle_beta   90.00
_cell.angle_gamma   90.00
#
_symmetry.space_group_name_H-M   'P 1'
#
loop_
_entity.id
_entity.type
_entity.pdbx_description
1 polymer ?
#
loop_
_entity_poly.entity_id
_entity_poly.type
_entity_poly.pdbx_seq_one_letter_code
_entity_poly.pdbx_strand_id
1 'polypeptide(L)'
;MFNYQIKHEFPYAYFASDAFQHQIRAEAIKDNGNFRYEAPYISLGFEKAVGRYPPIIYHLAVIFSYSSGLEIYDSIYFIVLFFAIIGSLIMYFIIRNFNKNAAIMSLPLAALIFSYPLSIGFTWGHWPSLLGQFFLIALAWSIMMLDLEKSYIIIAITFASIAMAHTSEAVFGIIFLVLFFAARLASRNLRKENVKNAIIALLVAFFISSYYLVIFINSWAKAQPYSFAVEPVWQGNPGFYILDFGILLAFIGAGILFSLFKLKDMHASLVFGFAMLLGGFLNYIGFGLRSFQLRFFWPIYLAAFFGFGAYFLLKLPVKNWRMGYSAIVFAAIAVLLIINLPGMPKFSKAASQGVMDIYHWSALKWLSESTEPSSKIYFFYGDTYSQDALLRNSKRLHYLVDPNDFISSIQNRRIKRDYVTELPGDGGGSIVMRASYFKFEEITKSKPEEYFFGPKDICSFNYLVFDKVSRQQVLAEYNLMIASELLKKGYISKVFDNNFVLILKNNNIGGDCIAERNF
;
A
#
# COMPACT_ATOMS: atom_id res chain seq x y z
N MET A 1 13.76 7.53 -4.17
CA MET A 1 13.41 8.98 -4.21
C MET A 1 13.65 9.68 -2.87
N PHE A 2 13.31 9.07 -1.72
CA PHE A 2 13.52 9.64 -0.38
C PHE A 2 14.99 9.78 0.06
N ASN A 3 15.95 9.52 -0.80
CA ASN A 3 17.37 9.83 -0.65
C ASN A 3 17.92 10.53 -1.92
N TYR A 4 17.03 11.07 -2.77
CA TYR A 4 17.34 11.68 -4.07
C TYR A 4 17.93 10.72 -5.11
N GLN A 5 17.76 9.42 -4.93
CA GLN A 5 18.12 8.40 -5.91
C GLN A 5 16.87 7.72 -6.49
N ILE A 6 16.96 7.30 -7.75
CA ILE A 6 15.89 6.52 -8.42
C ILE A 6 16.24 5.03 -8.41
N LYS A 7 17.53 4.69 -8.48
CA LYS A 7 18.04 3.33 -8.42
C LYS A 7 18.67 3.07 -7.06
N HIS A 8 18.33 1.96 -6.44
CA HIS A 8 18.93 1.49 -5.19
C HIS A 8 19.51 0.08 -5.38
N GLU A 9 20.36 -0.36 -4.45
CA GLU A 9 20.91 -1.72 -4.45
C GLU A 9 19.97 -2.74 -3.79
N PHE A 10 19.02 -2.24 -2.99
CA PHE A 10 18.03 -3.01 -2.25
C PHE A 10 16.74 -2.18 -2.08
N PRO A 11 15.60 -2.79 -1.69
CA PRO A 11 14.36 -2.06 -1.42
C PRO A 11 14.53 -0.98 -0.34
N TYR A 12 14.55 0.29 -0.75
CA TYR A 12 14.80 1.44 0.12
C TYR A 12 13.50 2.15 0.52
N ALA A 13 13.41 2.55 1.79
CA ALA A 13 12.25 3.22 2.42
C ALA A 13 10.99 2.33 2.48
N TYR A 14 11.19 1.02 2.63
CA TYR A 14 10.13 0.04 2.86
C TYR A 14 10.05 -0.23 4.36
N PHE A 15 9.00 0.25 5.02
CA PHE A 15 8.89 0.23 6.48
C PHE A 15 7.92 -0.82 7.03
N ALA A 16 7.16 -1.49 6.16
CA ALA A 16 6.18 -2.49 6.56
C ALA A 16 6.06 -3.63 5.52
N SER A 17 5.53 -4.76 5.97
CA SER A 17 5.31 -5.99 5.18
C SER A 17 4.54 -5.71 3.88
N ASP A 18 3.51 -4.87 3.93
CA ASP A 18 2.69 -4.50 2.77
C ASP A 18 3.51 -3.95 1.58
N ALA A 19 4.57 -3.18 1.83
CA ALA A 19 5.46 -2.67 0.78
C ALA A 19 6.21 -3.80 0.06
N PHE A 20 6.81 -4.74 0.82
CA PHE A 20 7.47 -5.92 0.25
C PHE A 20 6.48 -6.83 -0.46
N GLN A 21 5.31 -6.99 0.14
CA GLN A 21 4.23 -7.79 -0.39
C GLN A 21 3.81 -7.34 -1.80
N HIS A 22 3.66 -6.03 -2.04
CA HIS A 22 3.32 -5.53 -3.37
C HIS A 22 4.49 -5.64 -4.35
N GLN A 23 5.72 -5.41 -3.88
CA GLN A 23 6.92 -5.55 -4.69
C GLN A 23 7.16 -6.98 -5.16
N ILE A 24 7.14 -7.96 -4.25
CA ILE A 24 7.43 -9.36 -4.59
C ILE A 24 6.36 -9.95 -5.51
N ARG A 25 5.11 -9.48 -5.44
CA ARG A 25 4.07 -9.86 -6.42
C ARG A 25 4.37 -9.32 -7.81
N ALA A 26 4.74 -8.05 -7.92
CA ALA A 26 5.17 -7.48 -9.20
C ALA A 26 6.37 -8.25 -9.77
N GLU A 27 7.30 -8.64 -8.91
CA GLU A 27 8.46 -9.43 -9.32
C GLU A 27 8.08 -10.86 -9.75
N ALA A 28 7.19 -11.53 -9.01
CA ALA A 28 6.65 -12.83 -9.40
C ALA A 28 5.94 -12.80 -10.78
N ILE A 29 5.22 -11.72 -11.08
CA ILE A 29 4.57 -11.53 -12.40
C ILE A 29 5.63 -11.36 -13.49
N LYS A 30 6.69 -10.59 -13.21
CA LYS A 30 7.82 -10.42 -14.12
C LYS A 30 8.48 -11.76 -14.42
N ASP A 31 8.78 -12.54 -13.38
CA ASP A 31 9.46 -13.83 -13.46
C ASP A 31 8.60 -14.89 -14.18
N ASN A 32 7.32 -15.00 -13.83
CA ASN A 32 6.41 -16.01 -14.37
C ASN A 32 5.80 -15.62 -15.73
N GLY A 33 5.97 -14.37 -16.16
CA GLY A 33 5.36 -13.83 -17.38
C GLY A 33 3.82 -13.77 -17.36
N ASN A 34 3.16 -13.94 -16.20
CA ASN A 34 1.71 -13.92 -16.09
C ASN A 34 1.20 -13.51 -14.70
N PHE A 35 -0.02 -12.98 -14.66
CA PHE A 35 -0.76 -12.63 -13.43
C PHE A 35 -1.81 -13.70 -13.04
N ARG A 36 -1.94 -14.78 -13.82
CA ARG A 36 -3.04 -15.73 -13.66
C ARG A 36 -2.93 -16.48 -12.34
N TYR A 37 -1.70 -16.83 -11.95
CA TYR A 37 -1.42 -17.57 -10.73
C TYR A 37 -0.42 -16.83 -9.85
N GLU A 38 -0.68 -16.80 -8.55
CA GLU A 38 0.27 -16.35 -7.55
C GLU A 38 1.45 -17.33 -7.46
N ALA A 39 2.63 -16.82 -7.13
CA ALA A 39 3.77 -17.69 -6.90
C ALA A 39 3.55 -18.56 -5.64
N PRO A 40 3.99 -19.84 -5.64
CA PRO A 40 3.79 -20.73 -4.49
C PRO A 40 4.41 -20.20 -3.19
N TYR A 41 5.57 -19.54 -3.27
CA TYR A 41 6.22 -18.93 -2.10
C TYR A 41 5.48 -17.72 -1.52
N ILE A 42 4.50 -17.14 -2.24
CA ILE A 42 3.57 -16.13 -1.73
C ILE A 42 2.32 -16.80 -1.14
N SER A 43 1.93 -17.95 -1.73
CA SER A 43 0.71 -18.69 -1.41
C SER A 43 0.95 -19.95 -0.58
N LEU A 44 1.82 -19.91 0.44
CA LEU A 44 2.00 -21.00 1.42
C LEU A 44 2.39 -22.37 0.79
N GLY A 45 3.07 -22.35 -0.34
CA GLY A 45 3.45 -23.53 -1.11
C GLY A 45 2.36 -24.09 -2.02
N PHE A 46 1.16 -23.48 -2.05
CA PHE A 46 0.09 -23.92 -2.94
C PHE A 46 0.33 -23.48 -4.38
N GLU A 47 0.37 -24.45 -5.27
CA GLU A 47 0.35 -24.20 -6.71
C GLU A 47 -1.04 -23.83 -7.20
N LYS A 48 -1.12 -23.14 -8.35
CA LYS A 48 -2.37 -22.75 -9.04
C LYS A 48 -3.31 -21.86 -8.21
N ALA A 49 -2.83 -21.28 -7.12
CA ALA A 49 -3.51 -20.20 -6.42
C ALA A 49 -3.73 -19.03 -7.40
N VAL A 50 -4.96 -18.54 -7.52
CA VAL A 50 -5.28 -17.47 -8.49
C VAL A 50 -4.74 -16.13 -8.02
N GLY A 51 -4.19 -15.36 -8.98
CA GLY A 51 -3.85 -13.94 -8.80
C GLY A 51 -5.06 -13.15 -8.33
N ARG A 52 -5.06 -12.72 -7.07
CA ARG A 52 -6.27 -12.20 -6.39
C ARG A 52 -6.22 -10.73 -6.00
N TYR A 53 -5.04 -10.11 -6.09
CA TYR A 53 -4.91 -8.68 -5.80
C TYR A 53 -5.34 -7.82 -7.00
N PRO A 54 -5.66 -6.53 -6.78
CA PRO A 54 -5.94 -5.60 -7.86
C PRO A 54 -4.73 -5.51 -8.84
N PRO A 55 -4.92 -5.75 -10.14
CA PRO A 55 -3.81 -6.03 -11.06
C PRO A 55 -3.01 -4.80 -11.51
N ILE A 56 -3.62 -3.60 -11.52
CA ILE A 56 -3.07 -2.45 -12.27
C ILE A 56 -1.68 -2.06 -11.80
N ILE A 57 -1.47 -1.90 -10.49
CA ILE A 57 -0.20 -1.40 -9.96
C ILE A 57 0.97 -2.32 -10.33
N TYR A 58 0.75 -3.64 -10.30
CA TYR A 58 1.80 -4.60 -10.60
C TYR A 58 2.15 -4.62 -12.08
N HIS A 59 1.15 -4.59 -12.96
CA HIS A 59 1.41 -4.52 -14.41
C HIS A 59 2.13 -3.24 -14.79
N LEU A 60 1.75 -2.09 -14.23
CA LEU A 60 2.44 -0.82 -14.47
C LEU A 60 3.90 -0.88 -13.98
N ALA A 61 4.14 -1.45 -12.80
CA ALA A 61 5.49 -1.62 -12.27
C ALA A 61 6.35 -2.54 -13.16
N VAL A 62 5.80 -3.66 -13.65
CA VAL A 62 6.49 -4.60 -14.52
C VAL A 62 6.83 -3.97 -15.87
N ILE A 63 5.86 -3.30 -16.51
CA ILE A 63 6.06 -2.61 -17.79
C ILE A 63 7.12 -1.51 -17.64
N PHE A 64 7.07 -0.75 -16.54
CA PHE A 64 8.05 0.29 -16.27
C PHE A 64 9.44 -0.28 -15.99
N SER A 65 9.55 -1.39 -15.26
CA SER A 65 10.83 -2.09 -15.03
C SER A 65 11.45 -2.56 -16.34
N TYR A 66 10.67 -3.18 -17.23
CA TYR A 66 11.16 -3.61 -18.55
C TYR A 66 11.63 -2.45 -19.42
N SER A 67 10.92 -1.32 -19.41
CA SER A 67 11.25 -0.16 -20.26
C SER A 67 12.40 0.69 -19.72
N SER A 68 12.53 0.81 -18.40
CA SER A 68 13.56 1.64 -17.76
C SER A 68 14.85 0.90 -17.39
N GLY A 69 14.80 -0.43 -17.30
CA GLY A 69 15.89 -1.25 -16.76
C GLY A 69 16.06 -1.12 -15.23
N LEU A 70 15.12 -0.47 -14.53
CA LEU A 70 15.09 -0.41 -13.07
C LEU A 70 14.59 -1.73 -12.48
N GLU A 71 15.04 -2.02 -11.27
CA GLU A 71 14.51 -3.12 -10.48
C GLU A 71 13.04 -2.88 -10.12
N ILE A 72 12.32 -3.97 -9.83
CA ILE A 72 10.87 -3.89 -9.56
C ILE A 72 10.58 -3.06 -8.30
N TYR A 73 11.41 -3.17 -7.26
CA TYR A 73 11.24 -2.39 -6.03
C TYR A 73 11.33 -0.88 -6.28
N ASP A 74 12.21 -0.43 -7.16
CA ASP A 74 12.29 0.99 -7.54
C ASP A 74 11.14 1.39 -8.46
N SER A 75 10.78 0.51 -9.40
CA SER A 75 9.76 0.74 -10.41
C SER A 75 8.37 0.94 -9.80
N ILE A 76 7.95 0.04 -8.91
CA ILE A 76 6.62 0.14 -8.27
C ILE A 76 6.51 1.40 -7.41
N TYR A 77 7.58 1.73 -6.69
CA TYR A 77 7.64 2.89 -5.83
C TYR A 77 7.59 4.21 -6.62
N PHE A 78 8.33 4.25 -7.75
CA PHE A 78 8.28 5.36 -8.70
C PHE A 78 6.87 5.59 -9.25
N ILE A 79 6.20 4.51 -9.69
CA ILE A 79 4.84 4.58 -10.24
C ILE A 79 3.87 5.22 -9.25
N VAL A 80 3.92 4.83 -7.98
CA VAL A 80 3.02 5.37 -6.94
C VAL A 80 3.27 6.86 -6.71
N LEU A 81 4.54 7.27 -6.60
CA LEU A 81 4.91 8.67 -6.44
C LEU A 81 4.52 9.51 -7.66
N PHE A 82 4.76 8.99 -8.87
CA PHE A 82 4.37 9.63 -10.11
C PHE A 82 2.86 9.90 -10.15
N PHE A 83 2.03 8.89 -9.88
CA PHE A 83 0.57 9.07 -9.90
C PHE A 83 0.05 10.01 -8.79
N ALA A 84 0.71 10.07 -7.62
CA ALA A 84 0.37 11.07 -6.61
C ALA A 84 0.66 12.52 -7.08
N ILE A 85 1.79 12.73 -7.76
CA ILE A 85 2.15 14.03 -8.36
C ILE A 85 1.16 14.40 -9.47
N ILE A 86 0.87 13.47 -10.37
CA ILE A 86 -0.12 13.69 -11.44
C ILE A 86 -1.51 13.95 -10.85
N GLY A 87 -1.91 13.23 -9.80
CA GLY A 87 -3.16 13.48 -9.08
C GLY A 87 -3.25 14.91 -8.52
N SER A 88 -2.17 15.41 -7.93
CA SER A 88 -2.07 16.80 -7.47
C SER A 88 -2.23 17.80 -8.62
N LEU A 89 -1.61 17.51 -9.78
CA LEU A 89 -1.72 18.33 -10.98
C LEU A 89 -3.13 18.32 -11.60
N ILE A 90 -3.78 17.15 -11.67
CA ILE A 90 -5.17 17.04 -12.12
C ILE A 90 -6.08 17.84 -11.18
N MET A 91 -5.86 17.73 -9.86
CA MET A 91 -6.62 18.49 -8.89
C MET A 91 -6.44 20.01 -9.06
N TYR A 92 -5.22 20.47 -9.38
CA TYR A 92 -4.99 21.86 -9.77
C TYR A 92 -5.85 22.26 -10.98
N PHE A 93 -5.92 21.45 -12.03
CA PHE A 93 -6.76 21.75 -13.20
C PHE A 93 -8.26 21.75 -12.88
N ILE A 94 -8.71 20.82 -12.03
CA ILE A 94 -10.09 20.79 -11.50
C ILE A 94 -10.42 22.12 -10.82
N ILE A 95 -9.55 22.61 -9.92
CA ILE A 95 -9.78 23.87 -9.19
C ILE A 95 -9.65 25.07 -10.14
N ARG A 96 -8.70 25.05 -11.07
CA ARG A 96 -8.44 26.14 -12.03
C ARG A 96 -9.63 26.42 -12.92
N ASN A 97 -10.39 25.39 -13.31
CA ASN A 97 -11.62 25.54 -14.08
C ASN A 97 -12.66 26.42 -13.36
N PHE A 98 -12.62 26.43 -12.04
CA PHE A 98 -13.49 27.27 -11.23
C PHE A 98 -12.85 28.62 -10.91
N ASN A 99 -11.59 28.63 -10.43
CA ASN A 99 -10.89 29.84 -10.03
C ASN A 99 -9.36 29.67 -10.12
N LYS A 100 -8.73 30.44 -11.02
CA LYS A 100 -7.28 30.41 -11.26
C LYS A 100 -6.45 30.82 -10.02
N ASN A 101 -6.90 31.84 -9.28
CA ASN A 101 -6.21 32.34 -8.09
C ASN A 101 -6.25 31.29 -6.96
N ALA A 102 -7.41 30.69 -6.72
CA ALA A 102 -7.58 29.62 -5.74
C ALA A 102 -6.74 28.39 -6.10
N ALA A 103 -6.66 28.03 -7.38
CA ALA A 103 -5.86 26.90 -7.84
C ALA A 103 -4.37 27.05 -7.51
N ILE A 104 -3.78 28.22 -7.76
CA ILE A 104 -2.36 28.46 -7.39
C ILE A 104 -2.17 28.42 -5.88
N MET A 105 -3.06 29.08 -5.12
CA MET A 105 -2.99 29.07 -3.66
C MET A 105 -3.16 27.68 -3.05
N SER A 106 -3.81 26.74 -3.75
CA SER A 106 -4.08 25.39 -3.27
C SER A 106 -2.88 24.43 -3.34
N LEU A 107 -1.92 24.70 -4.21
CA LEU A 107 -0.78 23.81 -4.48
C LEU A 107 0.08 23.48 -3.24
N PRO A 108 0.39 24.42 -2.33
CA PRO A 108 1.21 24.11 -1.15
C PRO A 108 0.52 23.08 -0.25
N LEU A 109 -0.81 23.13 -0.14
CA LEU A 109 -1.55 22.13 0.64
C LEU A 109 -1.43 20.75 0.01
N ALA A 110 -1.60 20.63 -1.32
CA ALA A 110 -1.48 19.36 -2.02
C ALA A 110 -0.10 18.70 -1.80
N ALA A 111 0.96 19.50 -1.71
CA ALA A 111 2.33 19.01 -1.46
C ALA A 111 2.51 18.33 -0.09
N LEU A 112 1.62 18.56 0.88
CA LEU A 112 1.67 17.89 2.20
C LEU A 112 1.42 16.38 2.11
N ILE A 113 0.93 15.85 0.99
CA ILE A 113 0.81 14.39 0.81
C ILE A 113 2.14 13.66 1.04
N PHE A 114 3.27 14.33 0.79
CA PHE A 114 4.61 13.77 0.98
C PHE A 114 5.21 14.00 2.38
N SER A 115 4.43 14.57 3.30
CA SER A 115 4.85 14.84 4.68
C SER A 115 4.37 13.78 5.66
N TYR A 116 5.08 13.55 6.76
CA TYR A 116 4.60 12.69 7.84
C TYR A 116 3.37 13.31 8.52
N PRO A 117 2.33 12.52 8.90
CA PRO A 117 2.23 11.05 8.76
C PRO A 117 1.71 10.55 7.42
N LEU A 118 1.30 11.42 6.49
CA LEU A 118 0.72 11.03 5.21
C LEU A 118 1.68 10.23 4.32
N SER A 119 2.98 10.53 4.42
CA SER A 119 4.05 9.80 3.73
C SER A 119 4.09 8.31 4.06
N ILE A 120 3.46 7.89 5.17
CA ILE A 120 3.28 6.49 5.56
C ILE A 120 2.55 5.69 4.49
N GLY A 121 1.57 6.30 3.82
CA GLY A 121 0.90 5.68 2.67
C GLY A 121 1.88 5.11 1.64
N PHE A 122 2.98 5.83 1.41
CA PHE A 122 4.05 5.42 0.49
C PHE A 122 5.02 4.44 1.14
N THR A 123 5.47 4.70 2.37
CA THR A 123 6.53 3.89 3.00
C THR A 123 6.04 2.55 3.55
N TRP A 124 4.75 2.43 3.89
CA TRP A 124 4.16 1.20 4.42
C TRP A 124 3.49 0.35 3.35
N GLY A 125 3.38 0.82 2.10
CA GLY A 125 2.82 0.00 1.03
C GLY A 125 1.32 0.11 0.84
N HIS A 126 0.65 1.19 1.26
CA HIS A 126 -0.77 1.43 0.91
C HIS A 126 -0.99 1.78 -0.56
N TRP A 127 -0.11 1.31 -1.45
CA TRP A 127 0.00 1.71 -2.84
C TRP A 127 -1.23 1.40 -3.70
N PRO A 128 -1.94 0.26 -3.53
CA PRO A 128 -3.20 0.04 -4.25
C PRO A 128 -4.22 1.13 -3.92
N SER A 129 -4.35 1.52 -2.65
CA SER A 129 -5.23 2.62 -2.23
C SER A 129 -4.76 3.95 -2.82
N LEU A 130 -3.48 4.31 -2.72
CA LEU A 130 -2.96 5.56 -3.31
C LEU A 130 -3.22 5.65 -4.82
N LEU A 131 -3.07 4.54 -5.54
CA LEU A 131 -3.38 4.47 -6.98
C LEU A 131 -4.89 4.55 -7.25
N GLY A 132 -5.72 3.90 -6.43
CA GLY A 132 -7.18 4.04 -6.49
C GLY A 132 -7.64 5.48 -6.26
N GLN A 133 -6.98 6.19 -5.33
CA GLN A 133 -7.22 7.58 -5.01
C GLN A 133 -6.82 8.53 -6.14
N PHE A 134 -5.71 8.25 -6.85
CA PHE A 134 -5.41 8.93 -8.10
C PHE A 134 -6.54 8.76 -9.13
N PHE A 135 -7.00 7.53 -9.37
CA PHE A 135 -8.08 7.29 -10.33
C PHE A 135 -9.42 7.90 -9.90
N LEU A 136 -9.65 8.07 -8.59
CA LEU A 136 -10.80 8.78 -8.04
C LEU A 136 -10.76 10.28 -8.36
N ILE A 137 -9.58 10.91 -8.30
CA ILE A 137 -9.39 12.30 -8.79
C ILE A 137 -9.59 12.36 -10.32
N ALA A 138 -9.04 11.40 -11.06
CA ALA A 138 -9.21 11.32 -12.51
C ALA A 138 -10.68 11.12 -12.91
N LEU A 139 -11.46 10.39 -12.12
CA LEU A 139 -12.91 10.27 -12.29
C LEU A 139 -13.59 11.62 -12.08
N ALA A 140 -13.25 12.36 -11.03
CA ALA A 140 -13.80 13.69 -10.79
C ALA A 140 -13.50 14.66 -11.95
N TRP A 141 -12.29 14.59 -12.50
CA TRP A 141 -11.91 15.35 -13.69
C TRP A 141 -12.71 14.91 -14.94
N SER A 142 -12.86 13.61 -15.17
CA SER A 142 -13.66 13.05 -16.27
C SER A 142 -15.12 13.52 -16.22
N ILE A 143 -15.68 13.65 -15.01
CA ILE A 143 -17.05 14.14 -14.80
C ILE A 143 -17.22 15.62 -15.20
N MET A 144 -16.16 16.43 -15.12
CA MET A 144 -16.18 17.80 -15.64
C MET A 144 -16.27 17.86 -17.17
N MET A 145 -15.98 16.75 -17.85
CA MET A 145 -16.00 16.60 -19.31
C MET A 145 -17.26 15.87 -19.81
N LEU A 146 -18.30 15.74 -18.98
CA LEU A 146 -19.52 15.00 -19.32
C LEU A 146 -20.22 15.48 -20.59
N ASP A 147 -20.12 16.77 -20.90
CA ASP A 147 -20.74 17.37 -22.09
C ASP A 147 -19.96 17.08 -23.39
N LEU A 148 -18.77 16.46 -23.33
CA LEU A 148 -18.03 16.03 -24.52
C LEU A 148 -18.68 14.79 -25.16
N GLU A 149 -18.61 14.72 -26.49
CA GLU A 149 -19.02 13.51 -27.22
C GLU A 149 -18.23 12.30 -26.72
N LYS A 150 -18.93 11.20 -26.43
CA LYS A 150 -18.33 9.95 -25.93
C LYS A 150 -17.56 10.09 -24.60
N SER A 151 -17.87 11.09 -23.78
CA SER A 151 -17.33 11.26 -22.43
C SER A 151 -17.44 10.01 -21.54
N TYR A 152 -18.44 9.16 -21.81
CA TYR A 152 -18.63 7.86 -21.15
C TYR A 152 -17.41 6.93 -21.24
N ILE A 153 -16.57 7.04 -22.28
CA ILE A 153 -15.37 6.19 -22.42
C ILE A 153 -14.34 6.52 -21.35
N ILE A 154 -14.04 7.81 -21.14
CA ILE A 154 -13.04 8.23 -20.15
C ILE A 154 -13.54 7.92 -18.73
N ILE A 155 -14.83 8.14 -18.47
CA ILE A 155 -15.48 7.78 -17.20
C ILE A 155 -15.41 6.25 -16.98
N ALA A 156 -15.66 5.45 -18.02
CA ALA A 156 -15.59 4.00 -17.92
C ALA A 156 -14.17 3.52 -17.61
N ILE A 157 -13.16 4.05 -18.31
CA ILE A 157 -11.75 3.70 -18.12
C ILE A 157 -11.31 4.08 -16.71
N THR A 158 -11.60 5.30 -16.26
CA THR A 158 -11.22 5.75 -14.91
C THR A 158 -11.92 4.93 -13.84
N PHE A 159 -13.24 4.71 -13.94
CA PHE A 159 -13.98 3.93 -12.95
C PHE A 159 -13.55 2.45 -12.91
N ALA A 160 -13.35 1.81 -14.07
CA ALA A 160 -12.80 0.45 -14.13
C ALA A 160 -11.40 0.38 -13.52
N SER A 161 -10.59 1.43 -13.74
CA SER A 161 -9.25 1.53 -13.15
C SER A 161 -9.30 1.66 -11.62
N ILE A 162 -10.26 2.40 -11.07
CA ILE A 162 -10.48 2.42 -9.61
C ILE A 162 -10.78 1.00 -9.11
N ALA A 163 -11.75 0.31 -9.73
CA ALA A 163 -12.17 -1.03 -9.31
C ALA A 163 -11.02 -2.06 -9.37
N MET A 164 -10.13 -1.94 -10.35
CA MET A 164 -8.96 -2.80 -10.53
C MET A 164 -7.68 -2.30 -9.85
N ALA A 165 -7.73 -1.15 -9.17
CA ALA A 165 -6.64 -0.64 -8.33
C ALA A 165 -6.92 -0.87 -6.85
N HIS A 166 -8.12 -0.50 -6.37
CA HIS A 166 -8.57 -0.77 -5.01
C HIS A 166 -10.10 -0.60 -4.92
N THR A 167 -10.80 -1.68 -4.54
CA THR A 167 -12.27 -1.72 -4.65
C THR A 167 -12.98 -0.80 -3.65
N SER A 168 -12.36 -0.43 -2.53
CA SER A 168 -12.96 0.54 -1.60
C SER A 168 -13.11 1.93 -2.21
N GLU A 169 -12.14 2.37 -3.02
CA GLU A 169 -12.16 3.66 -3.70
C GLU A 169 -13.23 3.68 -4.79
N ALA A 170 -13.60 2.51 -5.34
CA ALA A 170 -14.73 2.41 -6.26
C ALA A 170 -16.04 2.73 -5.54
N VAL A 171 -16.20 2.30 -4.28
CA VAL A 171 -17.34 2.68 -3.44
C VAL A 171 -17.37 4.18 -3.21
N PHE A 172 -16.23 4.80 -2.87
CA PHE A 172 -16.14 6.26 -2.73
C PHE A 172 -16.40 7.00 -4.06
N GLY A 173 -16.02 6.41 -5.18
CA GLY A 173 -16.37 6.89 -6.52
C GLY A 173 -17.88 6.88 -6.77
N ILE A 174 -18.59 5.81 -6.39
CA ILE A 174 -20.05 5.75 -6.46
C ILE A 174 -20.68 6.82 -5.57
N ILE A 175 -20.21 6.98 -4.32
CA ILE A 175 -20.70 8.03 -3.40
C ILE A 175 -20.54 9.41 -4.05
N PHE A 176 -19.38 9.70 -4.63
CA PHE A 176 -19.15 10.95 -5.35
C PHE A 176 -20.13 11.13 -6.52
N LEU A 177 -20.32 10.12 -7.38
CA LEU A 177 -21.24 10.20 -8.51
C LEU A 177 -22.68 10.44 -8.04
N VAL A 178 -23.14 9.74 -7.01
CA VAL A 178 -24.47 9.91 -6.42
C VAL A 178 -24.64 11.34 -5.91
N LEU A 179 -23.68 11.86 -5.13
CA LEU A 179 -23.73 13.23 -4.62
C LEU A 179 -23.71 14.27 -5.74
N PHE A 180 -22.91 14.05 -6.79
CA PHE A 180 -22.84 14.91 -7.96
C PHE A 180 -24.16 14.98 -8.71
N PHE A 181 -24.78 13.83 -9.00
CA PHE A 181 -26.07 13.79 -9.67
C PHE A 181 -27.22 14.29 -8.79
N ALA A 182 -27.19 14.02 -7.48
CA ALA A 182 -28.16 14.57 -6.54
C ALA A 182 -28.07 16.10 -6.48
N ALA A 183 -26.87 16.67 -6.44
CA ALA A 183 -26.68 18.11 -6.51
C ALA A 183 -27.18 18.70 -7.85
N ARG A 184 -26.96 17.99 -8.98
CA ARG A 184 -27.45 18.36 -10.33
C ARG A 184 -28.96 18.38 -10.40
N LEU A 185 -29.59 17.39 -9.79
CA LEU A 185 -31.04 17.29 -9.69
C LEU A 185 -31.61 18.41 -8.81
N ALA A 186 -31.05 18.63 -7.62
CA ALA A 186 -31.48 19.69 -6.70
C ALA A 186 -31.36 21.09 -7.31
N SER A 187 -30.34 21.33 -8.12
CA SER A 187 -30.13 22.60 -8.82
C SER A 187 -30.89 22.70 -10.16
N ARG A 188 -31.73 21.71 -10.50
CA ARG A 188 -32.50 21.63 -11.76
C ARG A 188 -31.64 21.72 -13.03
N ASN A 189 -30.35 21.35 -12.93
CA ASN A 189 -29.35 21.41 -14.02
C ASN A 189 -28.97 20.01 -14.54
N LEU A 190 -29.82 19.01 -14.29
CA LEU A 190 -29.59 17.63 -14.69
C LEU A 190 -30.07 17.39 -16.13
N ARG A 191 -29.12 17.15 -17.04
CA ARG A 191 -29.41 16.73 -18.41
C ARG A 191 -29.58 15.21 -18.48
N LYS A 192 -30.61 14.73 -19.18
CA LYS A 192 -30.85 13.29 -19.41
C LYS A 192 -29.65 12.60 -20.07
N GLU A 193 -28.98 13.29 -20.97
CA GLU A 193 -27.80 12.79 -21.67
C GLU A 193 -26.62 12.52 -20.72
N ASN A 194 -26.41 13.38 -19.72
CA ASN A 194 -25.35 13.19 -18.73
C ASN A 194 -25.61 11.93 -17.88
N VAL A 195 -26.87 11.68 -17.52
CA VAL A 195 -27.29 10.45 -16.82
C VAL A 195 -27.07 9.22 -17.70
N LYS A 196 -27.50 9.29 -18.97
CA LYS A 196 -27.29 8.21 -19.94
C LYS A 196 -25.79 7.89 -20.10
N ASN A 197 -24.94 8.89 -20.27
CA ASN A 197 -23.49 8.72 -20.40
C ASN A 197 -22.88 8.07 -19.15
N ALA A 198 -23.31 8.47 -17.95
CA ALA A 198 -22.84 7.84 -16.71
C ALA A 198 -23.28 6.38 -16.60
N ILE A 199 -24.53 6.05 -16.94
CA ILE A 199 -25.03 4.66 -16.93
C ILE A 199 -24.23 3.80 -17.92
N ILE A 200 -24.05 4.28 -19.16
CA ILE A 200 -23.24 3.57 -20.17
C ILE A 200 -21.81 3.38 -19.66
N ALA A 201 -21.21 4.41 -19.06
CA ALA A 201 -19.87 4.34 -18.52
C ALA A 201 -19.74 3.26 -17.43
N LEU A 202 -20.71 3.19 -16.50
CA LEU A 202 -20.73 2.19 -15.43
C LEU A 202 -20.90 0.75 -15.98
N LEU A 203 -21.73 0.56 -17.01
CA LEU A 203 -21.90 -0.74 -17.67
C LEU A 203 -20.60 -1.18 -18.37
N VAL A 204 -19.95 -0.28 -19.10
CA VAL A 204 -18.66 -0.55 -19.76
C VAL A 204 -17.57 -0.82 -18.72
N ALA A 205 -17.52 -0.03 -17.64
CA ALA A 205 -16.55 -0.24 -16.57
C ALA A 205 -16.74 -1.59 -15.86
N PHE A 206 -17.99 -1.98 -15.61
CA PHE A 206 -18.33 -3.29 -15.06
C PHE A 206 -17.84 -4.41 -15.98
N PHE A 207 -18.07 -4.30 -17.29
CA PHE A 207 -17.60 -5.31 -18.24
C PHE A 207 -16.08 -5.44 -18.24
N ILE A 208 -15.34 -4.31 -18.31
CA ILE A 208 -13.88 -4.28 -18.29
C ILE A 208 -13.32 -4.90 -16.99
N SER A 209 -13.93 -4.59 -15.85
CA SER A 209 -13.46 -5.06 -14.53
C SER A 209 -14.04 -6.43 -14.12
N SER A 210 -14.99 -6.99 -14.86
CA SER A 210 -15.77 -8.17 -14.47
C SER A 210 -14.93 -9.39 -14.13
N TYR A 211 -13.89 -9.68 -14.92
CA TYR A 211 -12.99 -10.80 -14.69
C TYR A 211 -12.33 -10.72 -13.30
N TYR A 212 -11.82 -9.55 -12.95
CA TYR A 212 -11.21 -9.31 -11.65
C TYR A 212 -12.26 -9.28 -10.53
N LEU A 213 -13.41 -8.63 -10.74
CA LEU A 213 -14.47 -8.56 -9.73
C LEU A 213 -15.00 -9.94 -9.32
N VAL A 214 -15.09 -10.88 -10.27
CA VAL A 214 -15.46 -12.28 -9.97
C VAL A 214 -14.42 -12.94 -9.06
N ILE A 215 -13.12 -12.72 -9.28
CA ILE A 215 -12.05 -13.21 -8.40
C ILE A 215 -12.14 -12.54 -7.04
N PHE A 216 -12.31 -11.22 -6.99
CA PHE A 216 -12.39 -10.43 -5.76
C PHE A 216 -13.52 -10.91 -4.85
N ILE A 217 -14.73 -11.11 -5.40
CA ILE A 217 -15.90 -11.57 -4.64
C ILE A 217 -15.66 -12.95 -4.02
N ASN A 218 -14.95 -13.83 -4.74
CA ASN A 218 -14.70 -15.20 -4.30
C ASN A 218 -13.41 -15.39 -3.47
N SER A 219 -12.64 -14.33 -3.23
CA SER A 219 -11.41 -14.36 -2.44
C SER A 219 -11.43 -13.28 -1.35
N TRP A 220 -11.11 -12.04 -1.69
CA TRP A 220 -11.03 -10.91 -0.77
C TRP A 220 -12.35 -10.60 -0.06
N ALA A 221 -13.44 -10.41 -0.80
CA ALA A 221 -14.72 -10.06 -0.19
C ALA A 221 -15.28 -11.16 0.71
N LYS A 222 -14.86 -12.41 0.49
CA LYS A 222 -15.27 -13.56 1.31
C LYS A 222 -14.46 -13.66 2.60
N ALA A 223 -13.14 -13.46 2.54
CA ALA A 223 -12.28 -13.54 3.72
C ALA A 223 -12.32 -12.26 4.58
N GLN A 224 -12.45 -11.11 3.93
CA GLN A 224 -12.56 -9.80 4.56
C GLN A 224 -13.79 -9.09 4.01
N PRO A 225 -15.00 -9.54 4.39
CA PRO A 225 -16.22 -8.86 3.98
C PRO A 225 -16.18 -7.41 4.44
N TYR A 226 -16.73 -6.51 3.62
CA TYR A 226 -16.97 -5.15 4.05
C TYR A 226 -17.87 -5.17 5.27
N SER A 227 -17.30 -4.90 6.43
CA SER A 227 -18.01 -4.80 7.68
C SER A 227 -18.22 -3.34 8.02
N PHE A 228 -19.39 -3.05 8.59
CA PHE A 228 -19.66 -1.73 9.12
C PHE A 228 -18.96 -1.63 10.48
N ALA A 229 -17.85 -0.90 10.56
CA ALA A 229 -17.06 -0.74 11.78
C ALA A 229 -16.83 0.74 12.11
N VAL A 230 -17.09 1.11 13.36
CA VAL A 230 -16.80 2.45 13.88
C VAL A 230 -15.41 2.42 14.50
N GLU A 231 -14.49 3.18 13.90
CA GLU A 231 -13.10 3.27 14.34
C GLU A 231 -12.71 4.74 14.47
N PRO A 232 -12.74 5.32 15.68
CA PRO A 232 -12.41 6.73 15.86
C PRO A 232 -10.91 7.01 15.70
N VAL A 233 -10.07 5.98 15.90
CA VAL A 233 -8.61 6.04 15.84
C VAL A 233 -8.10 4.84 15.06
N TRP A 234 -7.10 5.04 14.21
CA TRP A 234 -6.41 3.96 13.53
C TRP A 234 -5.39 3.33 14.50
N GLN A 235 -5.81 2.34 15.27
CA GLN A 235 -4.96 1.74 16.30
C GLN A 235 -3.66 1.17 15.70
N GLY A 236 -2.54 1.40 16.38
CA GLY A 236 -1.22 0.94 15.97
C GLY A 236 -0.64 1.62 14.72
N ASN A 237 -1.32 2.63 14.15
CA ASN A 237 -0.91 3.31 12.93
C ASN A 237 -0.94 4.83 13.14
N PRO A 238 -0.01 5.60 12.56
CA PRO A 238 -0.08 7.05 12.62
C PRO A 238 -1.17 7.55 11.67
N GLY A 239 -2.38 7.74 12.20
CA GLY A 239 -3.49 8.33 11.46
C GLY A 239 -3.26 9.83 11.21
N PHE A 240 -3.76 10.31 10.08
CA PHE A 240 -3.91 11.74 9.84
C PHE A 240 -5.35 12.16 10.16
N TYR A 241 -5.50 13.23 10.91
CA TYR A 241 -6.75 13.75 11.45
C TYR A 241 -6.96 15.20 10.99
N ILE A 242 -8.21 15.65 11.01
CA ILE A 242 -8.56 16.99 10.50
C ILE A 242 -7.83 18.11 11.25
N LEU A 243 -7.54 17.89 12.55
CA LEU A 243 -6.81 18.81 13.40
C LEU A 243 -5.32 18.90 13.04
N ASP A 244 -4.76 17.91 12.34
CA ASP A 244 -3.34 17.90 11.93
C ASP A 244 -3.05 18.95 10.84
N PHE A 245 -4.09 19.51 10.20
CA PHE A 245 -3.94 20.70 9.34
C PHE A 245 -3.59 21.97 10.12
N GLY A 246 -3.75 21.98 11.45
CA GLY A 246 -3.38 23.10 12.31
C GLY A 246 -4.03 24.41 11.89
N ILE A 247 -3.25 25.49 11.81
CA ILE A 247 -3.77 26.81 11.39
C ILE A 247 -4.31 26.83 9.95
N LEU A 248 -3.89 25.90 9.08
CA LEU A 248 -4.46 25.79 7.72
C LEU A 248 -5.94 25.42 7.73
N LEU A 249 -6.42 24.80 8.83
CA LEU A 249 -7.81 24.44 9.01
C LEU A 249 -8.73 25.67 9.00
N ALA A 250 -8.25 26.86 9.41
CA ALA A 250 -9.03 28.09 9.34
C ALA A 250 -9.38 28.44 7.87
N PHE A 251 -8.42 28.31 6.96
CA PHE A 251 -8.64 28.52 5.54
C PHE A 251 -9.52 27.43 4.92
N ILE A 252 -9.33 26.15 5.31
CA ILE A 252 -10.19 25.05 4.87
C ILE A 252 -11.64 25.29 5.33
N GLY A 253 -11.85 25.64 6.60
CA GLY A 253 -13.16 25.90 7.19
C GLY A 253 -13.87 27.08 6.53
N ALA A 254 -13.17 28.20 6.30
CA ALA A 254 -13.71 29.31 5.52
C ALA A 254 -14.05 28.88 4.08
N GLY A 255 -13.19 28.07 3.46
CA GLY A 255 -13.43 27.46 2.15
C GLY A 255 -14.72 26.65 2.11
N ILE A 256 -14.94 25.78 3.09
CA ILE A 256 -16.16 24.97 3.24
C ILE A 256 -17.38 25.90 3.35
N LEU A 257 -17.35 26.88 4.26
CA LEU A 257 -18.44 27.83 4.46
C LEU A 257 -18.78 28.60 3.18
N PHE A 258 -17.79 29.18 2.51
CA PHE A 258 -18.00 29.90 1.25
C PHE A 258 -18.49 28.96 0.12
N SER A 259 -18.06 27.70 0.13
CA SER A 259 -18.48 26.70 -0.84
C SER A 259 -19.96 26.34 -0.68
N LEU A 260 -20.51 26.35 0.55
CA LEU A 260 -21.93 26.07 0.77
C LEU A 260 -22.84 27.08 0.04
N PHE A 261 -22.48 28.37 0.04
CA PHE A 261 -23.21 29.40 -0.70
C PHE A 261 -23.10 29.24 -2.23
N LYS A 262 -22.06 28.53 -2.68
CA LYS A 262 -21.77 28.27 -4.09
C LYS A 262 -22.13 26.86 -4.55
N LEU A 263 -22.73 26.04 -3.69
CA LEU A 263 -23.20 24.70 -4.05
C LEU A 263 -24.25 24.73 -5.17
N LYS A 264 -25.06 25.80 -5.25
CA LYS A 264 -26.02 26.02 -6.34
C LYS A 264 -25.35 26.18 -7.71
N ASP A 265 -24.11 26.67 -7.74
CA ASP A 265 -23.29 26.82 -8.95
C ASP A 265 -22.57 25.51 -9.31
N MET A 266 -22.72 24.45 -8.51
CA MET A 266 -22.59 23.05 -8.94
C MET A 266 -21.21 22.59 -9.43
N HIS A 267 -20.14 23.33 -9.12
CA HIS A 267 -18.83 22.99 -9.62
C HIS A 267 -18.35 21.64 -9.05
N ALA A 268 -17.94 20.72 -9.93
CA ALA A 268 -17.56 19.35 -9.57
C ALA A 268 -16.47 19.31 -8.49
N SER A 269 -15.55 20.27 -8.49
CA SER A 269 -14.49 20.40 -7.48
C SER A 269 -15.02 20.51 -6.04
N LEU A 270 -16.12 21.24 -5.84
CA LEU A 270 -16.71 21.44 -4.50
C LEU A 270 -17.43 20.19 -4.05
N VAL A 271 -18.24 19.58 -4.94
CA VAL A 271 -18.93 18.32 -4.64
C VAL A 271 -17.94 17.20 -4.36
N PHE A 272 -16.86 17.12 -5.14
CA PHE A 272 -15.80 16.15 -4.93
C PHE A 272 -15.10 16.37 -3.59
N GLY A 273 -14.72 17.62 -3.26
CA GLY A 273 -14.16 17.97 -1.95
C GLY A 273 -15.08 17.56 -0.79
N PHE A 274 -16.39 17.80 -0.90
CA PHE A 274 -17.37 17.38 0.11
C PHE A 274 -17.48 15.86 0.20
N ALA A 275 -17.55 15.16 -0.93
CA ALA A 275 -17.62 13.70 -0.95
C ALA A 275 -16.40 13.05 -0.28
N MET A 276 -15.20 13.58 -0.54
CA MET A 276 -13.95 13.06 0.04
C MET A 276 -13.78 13.45 1.52
N LEU A 277 -14.24 14.64 1.91
CA LEU A 277 -14.31 15.04 3.32
C LEU A 277 -15.24 14.08 4.08
N LEU A 278 -16.46 13.88 3.59
CA LEU A 278 -17.43 12.95 4.18
C LEU A 278 -16.85 11.53 4.22
N GLY A 279 -16.30 11.04 3.10
CA GLY A 279 -15.68 9.72 2.99
C GLY A 279 -14.61 9.47 4.05
N GLY A 280 -13.75 10.46 4.33
CA GLY A 280 -12.73 10.37 5.38
C GLY A 280 -13.28 10.38 6.81
N PHE A 281 -14.49 10.94 7.03
CA PHE A 281 -15.22 10.88 8.30
C PHE A 281 -16.14 9.65 8.42
N LEU A 282 -16.33 8.86 7.36
CA LEU A 282 -17.16 7.66 7.44
C LEU A 282 -16.58 6.56 8.35
N ASN A 283 -15.33 6.68 8.82
CA ASN A 283 -14.78 5.82 9.88
C ASN A 283 -15.59 5.94 11.19
N TYR A 284 -16.23 7.09 11.46
CA TYR A 284 -17.07 7.30 12.64
C TYR A 284 -18.48 6.73 12.47
N ILE A 285 -18.84 6.37 11.23
CA ILE A 285 -20.13 5.77 10.87
C ILE A 285 -19.92 4.59 9.93
N GLY A 286 -18.98 3.71 10.26
CA GLY A 286 -18.98 2.34 9.76
C GLY A 286 -18.04 1.95 8.62
N PHE A 287 -17.24 2.84 8.04
CA PHE A 287 -16.28 2.44 7.00
C PHE A 287 -14.88 2.07 7.54
N GLY A 288 -14.71 2.09 8.87
CA GLY A 288 -13.50 1.64 9.59
C GLY A 288 -12.18 2.10 8.98
N LEU A 289 -11.22 1.18 8.92
CA LEU A 289 -9.87 1.35 8.36
C LEU A 289 -9.84 1.94 6.94
N ARG A 290 -10.82 1.61 6.09
CA ARG A 290 -10.85 2.06 4.68
C ARG A 290 -11.05 3.56 4.57
N SER A 291 -11.81 4.15 5.48
CA SER A 291 -11.94 5.60 5.57
C SER A 291 -10.67 6.31 6.04
N PHE A 292 -9.82 5.66 6.83
CA PHE A 292 -8.51 6.23 7.16
C PHE A 292 -7.56 6.27 5.97
N GLN A 293 -7.59 5.26 5.10
CA GLN A 293 -6.76 5.22 3.89
C GLN A 293 -7.06 6.38 2.94
N LEU A 294 -8.33 6.82 2.81
CA LEU A 294 -8.69 8.03 2.06
C LEU A 294 -8.01 9.30 2.58
N ARG A 295 -7.66 9.34 3.87
CA ARG A 295 -7.06 10.54 4.48
C ARG A 295 -5.65 10.79 3.99
N PHE A 296 -4.98 9.79 3.42
CA PHE A 296 -3.68 9.97 2.78
C PHE A 296 -3.72 11.03 1.66
N PHE A 297 -4.85 11.20 0.96
CA PHE A 297 -5.00 12.27 -0.04
C PHE A 297 -5.82 13.47 0.44
N TRP A 298 -6.16 13.58 1.74
CA TRP A 298 -6.86 14.77 2.26
C TRP A 298 -6.20 16.10 1.88
N PRO A 299 -4.86 16.25 1.88
CA PRO A 299 -4.27 17.51 1.44
C PRO A 299 -4.56 17.85 -0.02
N ILE A 300 -4.73 16.84 -0.88
CA ILE A 300 -5.12 17.03 -2.29
C ILE A 300 -6.63 17.30 -2.39
N TYR A 301 -7.46 16.47 -1.74
CA TYR A 301 -8.92 16.62 -1.81
C TYR A 301 -9.41 17.96 -1.24
N LEU A 302 -8.86 18.34 -0.08
CA LEU A 302 -9.24 19.57 0.61
C LEU A 302 -8.50 20.81 0.09
N ALA A 303 -7.59 20.65 -0.88
CA ALA A 303 -6.93 21.75 -1.59
C ALA A 303 -7.96 22.69 -2.24
N ALA A 304 -9.08 22.15 -2.73
CA ALA A 304 -10.17 22.94 -3.28
C ALA A 304 -10.74 23.92 -2.25
N PHE A 305 -11.04 23.45 -1.03
CA PHE A 305 -11.56 24.29 0.04
C PHE A 305 -10.50 25.28 0.52
N PHE A 306 -9.27 24.81 0.75
CA PHE A 306 -8.19 25.69 1.18
C PHE A 306 -7.92 26.84 0.21
N GLY A 307 -7.73 26.54 -1.08
CA GLY A 307 -7.47 27.57 -2.09
C GLY A 307 -8.63 28.55 -2.22
N PHE A 308 -9.87 28.06 -2.12
CA PHE A 308 -11.06 28.90 -2.16
C PHE A 308 -11.16 29.80 -0.93
N GLY A 309 -10.99 29.25 0.27
CA GLY A 309 -11.01 29.99 1.53
C GLY A 309 -9.91 31.04 1.60
N ALA A 310 -8.68 30.68 1.24
CA ALA A 310 -7.55 31.60 1.16
C ALA A 310 -7.83 32.76 0.20
N TYR A 311 -8.33 32.48 -1.01
CA TYR A 311 -8.66 33.52 -1.97
C TYR A 311 -9.75 34.46 -1.45
N PHE A 312 -10.85 33.94 -0.91
CA PHE A 312 -11.95 34.79 -0.45
C PHE A 312 -11.61 35.60 0.79
N LEU A 313 -10.96 35.00 1.80
CA LEU A 313 -10.56 35.71 3.01
C LEU A 313 -9.58 36.84 2.71
N LEU A 314 -8.54 36.56 1.92
CA LEU A 314 -7.50 37.54 1.63
C LEU A 314 -7.96 38.61 0.64
N LYS A 315 -8.97 38.32 -0.20
CA LYS A 315 -9.58 39.30 -1.09
C LYS A 315 -10.45 40.33 -0.37
N LEU A 316 -10.98 40.05 0.82
CA LEU A 316 -11.81 41.01 1.57
C LEU A 316 -11.17 42.41 1.71
N PRO A 317 -9.89 42.55 2.11
CA PRO A 317 -9.22 43.85 2.18
C PRO A 317 -8.72 44.38 0.83
N VAL A 318 -8.69 43.58 -0.25
CA VAL A 318 -8.08 43.94 -1.54
C VAL A 318 -9.12 43.94 -2.66
N LYS A 319 -9.56 45.14 -3.04
CA LYS A 319 -10.62 45.35 -4.05
C LYS A 319 -10.31 44.70 -5.41
N ASN A 320 -9.06 44.77 -5.88
CA ASN A 320 -8.62 44.27 -7.19
C ASN A 320 -7.55 43.18 -7.06
N TRP A 321 -7.99 41.95 -6.78
CA TRP A 321 -7.08 40.81 -6.65
C TRP A 321 -6.47 40.40 -7.99
N ARG A 322 -5.15 40.57 -8.13
CA ARG A 322 -4.34 40.12 -9.29
C ARG A 322 -3.63 38.81 -9.00
N MET A 323 -3.23 38.11 -10.07
CA MET A 323 -2.52 36.83 -10.01
C MET A 323 -1.22 36.89 -9.19
N GLY A 324 -0.52 38.04 -9.21
CA GLY A 324 0.71 38.24 -8.45
C GLY A 324 0.52 38.05 -6.94
N TYR A 325 -0.62 38.47 -6.38
CA TYR A 325 -0.90 38.25 -4.95
C TYR A 325 -1.09 36.77 -4.64
N SER A 326 -1.74 36.01 -5.51
CA SER A 326 -1.86 34.55 -5.36
C SER A 326 -0.50 33.86 -5.41
N ALA A 327 0.42 34.32 -6.26
CA ALA A 327 1.78 33.80 -6.30
C ALA A 327 2.57 34.12 -5.01
N ILE A 328 2.41 35.32 -4.46
CA ILE A 328 3.02 35.70 -3.16
C ILE A 328 2.47 34.83 -2.03
N VAL A 329 1.15 34.64 -1.96
CA VAL A 329 0.51 33.79 -0.95
C VAL A 329 0.96 32.34 -1.09
N PHE A 330 1.05 31.82 -2.32
CA PHE A 330 1.63 30.51 -2.60
C PHE A 330 3.05 30.38 -2.03
N ALA A 331 3.93 31.35 -2.35
CA ALA A 331 5.31 31.33 -1.89
C ALA A 331 5.40 31.44 -0.36
N ALA A 332 4.60 32.30 0.26
CA ALA A 332 4.53 32.44 1.70
C ALA A 332 4.12 31.13 2.38
N ILE A 333 3.03 30.50 1.93
CA ILE A 333 2.59 29.22 2.51
C ILE A 333 3.65 28.14 2.29
N ALA A 334 4.23 28.03 1.09
CA ALA A 334 5.28 27.05 0.82
C ALA A 334 6.48 27.21 1.77
N VAL A 335 6.91 28.45 2.03
CA VAL A 335 7.96 28.75 3.01
C VAL A 335 7.51 28.36 4.43
N LEU A 336 6.27 28.68 4.82
CA LEU A 336 5.75 28.32 6.15
C LEU A 336 5.64 26.80 6.37
N LEU A 337 5.43 26.00 5.33
CA LEU A 337 5.41 24.54 5.42
C LEU A 337 6.81 23.93 5.59
N ILE A 338 7.85 24.67 5.19
CA ILE A 338 9.25 24.28 5.33
C ILE A 338 9.80 24.71 6.69
N ILE A 339 9.42 25.90 7.16
CA ILE A 339 9.83 26.43 8.47
C ILE A 339 9.08 25.70 9.58
N ASN A 340 9.78 25.30 10.64
CA ASN A 340 9.22 24.57 11.77
C ASN A 340 8.39 25.46 12.71
N LEU A 341 7.22 25.91 12.25
CA LEU A 341 6.32 26.76 13.03
C LEU A 341 5.35 25.92 13.88
N PRO A 342 5.16 26.25 15.17
CA PRO A 342 4.18 25.60 16.01
C PRO A 342 2.76 25.68 15.41
N GLY A 343 2.05 24.54 15.37
CA GLY A 343 0.68 24.47 14.86
C GLY A 343 0.56 24.53 13.32
N MET A 344 1.67 24.39 12.58
CA MET A 344 1.67 24.19 11.14
C MET A 344 2.10 22.76 10.80
N PRO A 345 1.40 22.08 9.86
CA PRO A 345 1.88 20.81 9.34
C PRO A 345 3.23 21.04 8.65
N LYS A 346 4.20 20.18 8.98
CA LYS A 346 5.58 20.31 8.52
C LYS A 346 5.86 19.34 7.39
N PHE A 347 6.54 19.81 6.35
CA PHE A 347 7.20 18.91 5.43
C PHE A 347 8.33 18.16 6.14
N SER A 348 8.11 16.87 6.41
CA SER A 348 9.09 15.98 7.01
C SER A 348 9.31 14.79 6.09
N LYS A 349 10.58 14.55 5.79
CA LYS A 349 11.02 13.52 4.86
C LYS A 349 11.17 12.21 5.62
N ALA A 350 10.74 11.11 5.02
CA ALA A 350 11.16 9.78 5.48
C ALA A 350 12.68 9.66 5.31
N ALA A 351 13.41 9.53 6.43
CA ALA A 351 14.87 9.63 6.46
C ALA A 351 15.57 8.29 6.80
N SER A 352 14.89 7.16 6.63
CA SER A 352 15.45 5.83 6.90
C SER A 352 15.29 4.91 5.69
N GLN A 353 16.21 3.94 5.58
CA GLN A 353 16.18 2.87 4.59
C GLN A 353 14.99 1.92 4.78
N GLY A 354 14.30 1.99 5.93
CA GLY A 354 13.19 1.10 6.27
C GLY A 354 13.68 -0.11 7.07
N VAL A 355 13.01 -1.26 6.89
CA VAL A 355 13.34 -2.51 7.60
C VAL A 355 14.37 -3.37 6.87
N MET A 356 14.62 -3.12 5.58
CA MET A 356 15.61 -3.85 4.79
C MET A 356 16.97 -3.14 4.83
N ASP A 357 18.03 -3.93 4.87
CA ASP A 357 19.40 -3.48 4.62
C ASP A 357 20.08 -4.36 3.58
N ILE A 358 21.25 -3.92 3.13
CA ILE A 358 22.02 -4.61 2.09
C ILE A 358 22.46 -6.02 2.49
N TYR A 359 22.70 -6.28 3.77
CA TYR A 359 23.17 -7.58 4.24
C TYR A 359 22.04 -8.62 4.20
N HIS A 360 20.86 -8.28 4.72
CA HIS A 360 19.68 -9.14 4.62
C HIS A 360 19.23 -9.30 3.17
N TRP A 361 19.25 -8.22 2.38
CA TRP A 361 18.92 -8.29 0.96
C TRP A 361 19.86 -9.23 0.19
N SER A 362 21.17 -9.13 0.42
CA SER A 362 22.14 -10.02 -0.23
C SER A 362 21.92 -11.50 0.12
N ALA A 363 21.52 -11.80 1.37
CA ALA A 363 21.19 -13.15 1.80
C ALA A 363 19.92 -13.68 1.10
N LEU A 364 18.85 -12.87 1.02
CA LEU A 364 17.62 -13.23 0.32
C LEU A 364 17.84 -13.42 -1.19
N LYS A 365 18.64 -12.54 -1.82
CA LYS A 365 19.03 -12.68 -3.22
C LYS A 365 19.84 -13.95 -3.45
N TRP A 366 20.83 -14.23 -2.60
CA TRP A 366 21.60 -15.47 -2.66
C TRP A 366 20.69 -16.70 -2.56
N LEU A 367 19.73 -16.72 -1.62
CA LEU A 367 18.75 -17.80 -1.51
C LEU A 367 17.95 -17.97 -2.80
N SER A 368 17.49 -16.87 -3.39
CA SER A 368 16.67 -16.91 -4.61
C SER A 368 17.42 -17.39 -5.85
N GLU A 369 18.71 -17.09 -5.95
CA GLU A 369 19.55 -17.34 -7.13
C GLU A 369 20.37 -18.62 -7.04
N SER A 370 20.75 -19.04 -5.82
CA SER A 370 21.73 -20.10 -5.59
C SER A 370 21.17 -21.40 -5.02
N THR A 371 19.85 -21.47 -4.74
CA THR A 371 19.21 -22.68 -4.19
C THR A 371 18.22 -23.31 -5.16
N GLU A 372 17.86 -24.59 -4.98
CA GLU A 372 16.85 -25.25 -5.82
C GLU A 372 15.44 -24.67 -5.56
N PRO A 373 14.57 -24.45 -6.58
CA PRO A 373 13.23 -23.86 -6.40
C PRO A 373 12.33 -24.57 -5.38
N SER A 374 12.49 -25.88 -5.20
CA SER A 374 11.73 -26.70 -4.25
C SER A 374 12.29 -26.69 -2.82
N SER A 375 13.39 -25.98 -2.58
CA SER A 375 14.02 -25.90 -1.27
C SER A 375 13.12 -25.26 -0.23
N LYS A 376 13.15 -25.80 0.99
CA LYS A 376 12.53 -25.22 2.18
C LYS A 376 13.57 -24.51 3.03
N ILE A 377 13.28 -23.25 3.35
CA ILE A 377 14.16 -22.38 4.12
C ILE A 377 13.58 -22.18 5.51
N TYR A 378 14.37 -22.40 6.55
CA TYR A 378 13.99 -22.12 7.92
C TYR A 378 14.72 -20.86 8.41
N PHE A 379 13.96 -19.83 8.75
CA PHE A 379 14.48 -18.63 9.37
C PHE A 379 14.37 -18.79 10.89
N PHE A 380 15.52 -18.75 11.55
CA PHE A 380 15.54 -18.52 12.99
C PHE A 380 15.23 -17.05 13.29
N TYR A 381 15.27 -16.69 14.58
CA TYR A 381 14.89 -15.35 15.00
C TYR A 381 15.70 -14.27 14.28
N GLY A 382 15.03 -13.20 13.88
CA GLY A 382 15.63 -11.99 13.33
C GLY A 382 14.69 -10.81 13.56
N ASP A 383 15.25 -9.63 13.84
CA ASP A 383 14.48 -8.44 14.22
C ASP A 383 13.49 -7.98 13.14
N THR A 384 13.76 -8.34 11.89
CA THR A 384 12.99 -7.91 10.72
C THR A 384 11.97 -8.94 10.26
N TYR A 385 12.13 -10.22 10.64
CA TYR A 385 11.38 -11.34 10.07
C TYR A 385 9.89 -11.38 10.44
N SER A 386 9.48 -10.59 11.44
CA SER A 386 8.06 -10.35 11.73
C SER A 386 7.35 -9.56 10.60
N GLN A 387 8.10 -8.92 9.69
CA GLN A 387 7.59 -8.33 8.46
C GLN A 387 7.61 -9.38 7.33
N ASP A 388 6.84 -10.45 7.54
CA ASP A 388 6.85 -11.72 6.82
C ASP A 388 7.01 -11.64 5.29
N ALA A 389 6.37 -10.67 4.62
CA ALA A 389 6.42 -10.57 3.18
C ALA A 389 7.81 -10.26 2.62
N LEU A 390 8.74 -9.74 3.44
CA LEU A 390 10.13 -9.57 3.00
C LEU A 390 10.78 -10.94 2.74
N LEU A 391 10.44 -11.98 3.50
CA LEU A 391 11.03 -13.32 3.39
C LEU A 391 10.69 -13.99 2.06
N ARG A 392 9.57 -13.59 1.44
CA ARG A 392 9.13 -14.03 0.11
C ARG A 392 10.14 -13.65 -0.99
N ASN A 393 11.02 -12.68 -0.75
CA ASN A 393 12.13 -12.35 -1.67
C ASN A 393 13.19 -13.47 -1.77
N SER A 394 13.19 -14.45 -0.87
CA SER A 394 13.94 -15.70 -1.07
C SER A 394 13.42 -16.52 -2.26
N LYS A 395 12.18 -16.26 -2.72
CA LYS A 395 11.48 -17.02 -3.77
C LYS A 395 11.41 -18.53 -3.49
N ARG A 396 11.45 -18.91 -2.20
CA ARG A 396 11.36 -20.29 -1.72
C ARG A 396 10.26 -20.40 -0.67
N LEU A 397 9.83 -21.63 -0.40
CA LEU A 397 8.95 -21.89 0.73
C LEU A 397 9.75 -21.65 2.01
N HIS A 398 9.31 -20.69 2.81
CA HIS A 398 10.01 -20.24 4.00
C HIS A 398 9.16 -20.47 5.23
N TYR A 399 9.85 -20.78 6.32
CA TYR A 399 9.30 -21.05 7.64
C TYR A 399 10.02 -20.18 8.63
N LEU A 400 9.34 -19.75 9.69
CA LEU A 400 9.88 -18.87 10.70
C LEU A 400 9.66 -19.50 12.08
N VAL A 401 10.68 -19.45 12.94
CA VAL A 401 10.51 -19.84 14.34
C VAL A 401 9.54 -18.89 15.05
N ASP A 402 8.63 -19.43 15.87
CA ASP A 402 7.79 -18.60 16.72
C ASP A 402 8.68 -17.86 17.76
N PRO A 403 8.61 -16.52 17.85
CA PRO A 403 9.45 -15.76 18.77
C PRO A 403 9.27 -16.15 20.24
N ASN A 404 8.06 -16.53 20.67
CA ASN A 404 7.81 -16.89 22.07
C ASN A 404 8.46 -18.22 22.42
N ASP A 405 8.37 -19.21 21.53
CA ASP A 405 9.04 -20.49 21.69
C ASP A 405 10.57 -20.35 21.68
N PHE A 406 11.09 -19.47 20.81
CA PHE A 406 12.52 -19.16 20.76
C PHE A 406 13.00 -18.52 22.07
N ILE A 407 12.29 -17.50 22.57
CA ILE A 407 12.59 -16.84 23.86
C ILE A 407 12.49 -17.83 25.04
N SER A 408 11.44 -18.65 25.06
CA SER A 408 11.26 -19.69 26.08
C SER A 408 12.42 -20.69 26.09
N SER A 409 12.94 -21.05 24.91
CA SER A 409 14.10 -21.95 24.79
C SER A 409 15.36 -21.34 25.41
N ILE A 410 15.57 -20.03 25.24
CA ILE A 410 16.67 -19.30 25.89
C ILE A 410 16.48 -19.28 27.41
N GLN A 411 15.28 -18.95 27.89
CA GLN A 411 14.98 -18.87 29.33
C GLN A 411 15.16 -20.22 30.02
N ASN A 412 14.78 -21.31 29.34
CA ASN A 412 14.96 -22.67 29.82
C ASN A 412 16.36 -23.24 29.51
N ARG A 413 17.23 -22.44 28.88
CA ARG A 413 18.58 -22.80 28.45
C ARG A 413 18.65 -24.11 27.66
N ARG A 414 17.76 -24.28 26.68
CA ARG A 414 17.61 -25.52 25.90
C ARG A 414 17.77 -25.26 24.42
N ILE A 415 18.69 -25.99 23.80
CA ILE A 415 18.70 -26.18 22.34
C ILE A 415 17.81 -27.38 22.03
N LYS A 416 16.81 -27.16 21.17
CA LYS A 416 15.83 -28.18 20.78
C LYS A 416 16.03 -28.61 19.32
N ARG A 417 15.47 -29.76 18.96
CA ARG A 417 15.31 -30.16 17.55
C ARG A 417 14.00 -29.67 16.97
N ASP A 418 12.92 -29.78 17.73
CA ASP A 418 11.60 -29.29 17.35
C ASP A 418 11.34 -27.90 17.92
N TYR A 419 11.06 -26.94 17.02
CA TYR A 419 10.62 -25.61 17.40
C TYR A 419 9.20 -25.35 16.90
N VAL A 420 8.43 -24.61 17.69
CA VAL A 420 7.17 -24.06 17.19
C VAL A 420 7.49 -23.13 16.04
N THR A 421 6.86 -23.41 14.90
CA THR A 421 7.21 -22.83 13.62
C THR A 421 5.95 -22.37 12.92
N GLU A 422 6.02 -21.19 12.35
CA GLU A 422 5.03 -20.64 11.44
C GLU A 422 5.45 -20.87 9.99
N LEU A 423 4.49 -21.19 9.12
CA LEU A 423 4.61 -21.05 7.68
C LEU A 423 3.98 -19.71 7.29
N PRO A 424 4.75 -18.61 7.30
CA PRO A 424 4.23 -17.32 6.92
C PRO A 424 3.87 -17.32 5.42
N GLY A 425 2.85 -16.54 5.10
CA GLY A 425 2.42 -16.31 3.73
C GLY A 425 1.22 -15.40 3.70
N ASP A 426 0.76 -15.08 2.50
CA ASP A 426 -0.30 -14.11 2.35
C ASP A 426 -1.65 -14.68 2.81
N GLY A 427 -2.02 -14.40 4.06
CA GLY A 427 -3.35 -14.63 4.61
C GLY A 427 -4.38 -13.56 4.18
N GLY A 428 -3.96 -12.53 3.44
CA GLY A 428 -4.82 -11.50 2.88
C GLY A 428 -5.71 -12.06 1.77
N GLY A 429 -7.02 -12.08 2.00
CA GLY A 429 -7.97 -12.78 1.13
C GLY A 429 -7.81 -14.31 1.21
N SER A 430 -8.88 -15.07 0.98
CA SER A 430 -8.74 -16.54 0.93
C SER A 430 -7.82 -16.95 -0.23
N ILE A 431 -6.85 -17.85 0.04
CA ILE A 431 -6.06 -18.48 -1.02
C ILE A 431 -6.95 -19.49 -1.74
N VAL A 432 -7.30 -19.17 -2.99
CA VAL A 432 -8.28 -19.94 -3.77
C VAL A 432 -7.70 -20.48 -5.06
N MET A 433 -8.11 -21.70 -5.41
CA MET A 433 -7.97 -22.27 -6.75
C MET A 433 -9.26 -22.00 -7.53
N ARG A 434 -9.13 -21.63 -8.80
CA ARG A 434 -10.28 -21.44 -9.69
C ARG A 434 -10.49 -22.69 -10.54
N ALA A 435 -11.52 -23.46 -10.20
CA ALA A 435 -11.91 -24.68 -10.92
C ALA A 435 -12.70 -24.37 -12.20
N SER A 436 -13.48 -23.28 -12.21
CA SER A 436 -14.20 -22.79 -13.41
C SER A 436 -14.38 -21.26 -13.33
N TYR A 437 -15.04 -20.65 -14.31
CA TYR A 437 -15.19 -19.19 -14.32
C TYR A 437 -15.82 -18.64 -13.02
N PHE A 438 -16.80 -19.34 -12.43
CA PHE A 438 -17.50 -18.93 -11.21
C PHE A 438 -17.27 -19.85 -10.00
N LYS A 439 -16.51 -20.95 -10.14
CA LYS A 439 -16.24 -21.90 -9.05
C LYS A 439 -14.84 -21.71 -8.49
N PHE A 440 -14.78 -21.40 -7.20
CA PHE A 440 -13.54 -21.19 -6.44
C PHE A 440 -13.50 -22.09 -5.22
N GLU A 441 -12.34 -22.69 -4.97
CA GLU A 441 -12.10 -23.64 -3.88
C GLU A 441 -10.99 -23.08 -3.00
N GLU A 442 -11.26 -22.98 -1.70
CA GLU A 442 -10.32 -22.46 -0.71
C GLU A 442 -9.33 -23.55 -0.32
N ILE A 443 -8.07 -23.39 -0.75
CA ILE A 443 -7.07 -24.45 -0.69
C ILE A 443 -6.57 -24.64 0.75
N THR A 444 -6.52 -23.57 1.53
CA THR A 444 -6.05 -23.59 2.93
C THR A 444 -6.87 -24.53 3.81
N LYS A 445 -8.18 -24.66 3.55
CA LYS A 445 -9.08 -25.56 4.30
C LYS A 445 -8.80 -27.05 4.11
N SER A 446 -8.03 -27.40 3.09
CA SER A 446 -7.60 -28.79 2.84
C SER A 446 -6.41 -29.22 3.70
N LYS A 447 -5.79 -28.29 4.42
CA LYS A 447 -4.64 -28.54 5.28
C LYS A 447 -5.03 -28.40 6.75
N PRO A 448 -4.50 -29.27 7.62
CA PRO A 448 -4.73 -29.14 9.06
C PRO A 448 -3.91 -27.96 9.62
N GLU A 449 -4.27 -27.48 10.81
CA GLU A 449 -3.65 -26.29 11.43
C GLU A 449 -2.13 -26.46 11.59
N GLU A 450 -1.67 -27.67 11.90
CA GLU A 450 -0.26 -28.02 12.07
C GLU A 450 0.55 -27.86 10.78
N TYR A 451 -0.09 -27.76 9.61
CA TYR A 451 0.59 -27.41 8.36
C TYR A 451 1.10 -25.96 8.40
N PHE A 452 0.32 -25.05 9.00
CA PHE A 452 0.60 -23.61 9.05
C PHE A 452 1.34 -23.18 10.31
N PHE A 453 1.01 -23.79 11.45
CA PHE A 453 1.60 -23.43 12.74
C PHE A 453 1.74 -24.65 13.65
N GLY A 454 2.93 -24.86 14.20
CA GLY A 454 3.16 -25.92 15.19
C GLY A 454 4.60 -26.40 15.23
N PRO A 455 4.91 -27.43 16.04
CA PRO A 455 6.26 -27.98 16.14
C PRO A 455 6.75 -28.52 14.79
N LYS A 456 7.97 -28.12 14.40
CA LYS A 456 8.66 -28.63 13.21
C LYS A 456 10.11 -28.97 13.55
N ASP A 457 10.55 -30.10 13.01
CA ASP A 457 11.93 -30.56 13.08
C ASP A 457 12.81 -29.69 12.18
N ILE A 458 13.74 -28.94 12.76
CA ILE A 458 14.66 -28.08 12.02
C ILE A 458 15.57 -28.88 11.08
N CYS A 459 15.76 -30.18 11.33
CA CYS A 459 16.54 -31.05 10.46
C CYS A 459 15.82 -31.40 9.15
N SER A 460 14.53 -31.10 9.02
CA SER A 460 13.74 -31.36 7.81
C SER A 460 13.86 -30.27 6.73
N PHE A 461 14.63 -29.22 6.97
CA PHE A 461 14.81 -28.08 6.06
C PHE A 461 16.11 -28.18 5.28
N ASN A 462 16.09 -27.66 4.05
CA ASN A 462 17.26 -27.63 3.15
C ASN A 462 18.30 -26.60 3.62
N TYR A 463 17.82 -25.43 4.04
CA TYR A 463 18.66 -24.31 4.46
C TYR A 463 18.14 -23.70 5.75
N LEU A 464 19.07 -23.29 6.61
CA LEU A 464 18.82 -22.67 7.91
C LEU A 464 19.47 -21.28 7.93
N VAL A 465 18.70 -20.25 8.25
CA VAL A 465 19.12 -18.85 8.22
C VAL A 465 19.18 -18.29 9.64
N PHE A 466 20.30 -17.65 9.97
CA PHE A 466 20.58 -17.09 11.29
C PHE A 466 21.03 -15.65 11.17
N ASP A 467 20.38 -14.75 11.93
CA ASP A 467 20.88 -13.41 12.13
C ASP A 467 21.96 -13.41 13.22
N LYS A 468 23.10 -12.82 12.89
CA LYS A 468 24.27 -12.64 13.77
C LYS A 468 24.21 -11.35 14.58
N VAL A 469 23.22 -10.51 14.30
CA VAL A 469 22.98 -9.23 14.99
C VAL A 469 21.51 -9.12 15.34
N SER A 470 21.21 -8.51 16.49
CA SER A 470 19.86 -8.17 16.93
C SER A 470 19.94 -6.97 17.88
N ARG A 471 18.87 -6.19 17.95
CA ARG A 471 18.64 -5.19 18.99
C ARG A 471 18.71 -5.78 20.39
N GLN A 472 18.42 -7.07 20.54
CA GLN A 472 18.65 -7.84 21.77
C GLN A 472 19.76 -8.86 21.54
N GLN A 473 20.96 -8.54 22.00
CA GLN A 473 22.17 -9.33 21.74
C GLN A 473 22.03 -10.82 22.10
N VAL A 474 21.34 -11.14 23.19
CA VAL A 474 21.10 -12.53 23.63
C VAL A 474 20.40 -13.40 22.57
N LEU A 475 19.54 -12.81 21.73
CA LEU A 475 18.83 -13.54 20.68
C LEU A 475 19.78 -13.93 19.54
N ALA A 476 20.67 -13.02 19.16
CA ALA A 476 21.71 -13.28 18.15
C ALA A 476 22.77 -14.27 18.65
N GLU A 477 23.16 -14.18 19.92
CA GLU A 477 24.09 -15.15 20.54
C GLU A 477 23.47 -16.56 20.55
N TYR A 478 22.18 -16.66 20.83
CA TYR A 478 21.49 -17.95 20.81
C TYR A 478 21.38 -18.54 19.40
N ASN A 479 21.09 -17.71 18.39
CA ASN A 479 21.18 -18.11 16.97
C ASN A 479 22.55 -18.71 16.64
N LEU A 480 23.63 -18.02 17.03
CA LEU A 480 25.00 -18.46 16.76
C LEU A 480 25.37 -19.74 17.53
N MET A 481 24.83 -19.93 18.73
CA MET A 481 25.00 -21.17 19.49
C MET A 481 24.36 -22.36 18.77
N ILE A 482 23.12 -22.21 18.28
CA ILE A 482 22.45 -23.25 17.48
C ILE A 482 23.25 -23.56 16.21
N ALA A 483 23.65 -22.51 15.47
CA ALA A 483 24.45 -22.66 14.25
C ALA A 483 25.78 -23.39 14.50
N SER A 484 26.46 -23.08 15.61
CA SER A 484 27.71 -23.75 15.99
C SER A 484 27.51 -25.24 16.30
N GLU A 485 26.38 -25.63 16.88
CA GLU A 485 26.09 -27.05 17.13
C GLU A 485 25.76 -27.82 15.85
N LEU A 486 24.98 -27.21 14.96
CA LEU A 486 24.67 -27.78 13.65
C LEU A 486 25.94 -28.02 12.82
N LEU A 487 26.88 -27.06 12.83
CA LEU A 487 28.15 -27.17 12.10
C LEU A 487 29.08 -28.30 12.59
N LYS A 488 28.82 -28.91 13.76
CA LYS A 488 29.56 -30.10 14.20
C LYS A 488 29.19 -31.35 13.39
N LYS A 489 28.06 -31.34 12.68
CA LYS A 489 27.65 -32.44 11.81
C LYS A 489 28.32 -32.28 10.45
N GLY A 490 29.08 -33.29 10.01
CA GLY A 490 29.88 -33.24 8.77
C GLY A 490 29.09 -33.04 7.46
N TYR A 491 27.77 -33.14 7.48
CA TYR A 491 26.89 -32.90 6.32
C TYR A 491 26.20 -31.53 6.35
N ILE A 492 26.42 -30.71 7.39
CA ILE A 492 25.94 -29.33 7.48
C ILE A 492 27.12 -28.41 7.20
N SER A 493 26.92 -27.46 6.29
CA SER A 493 28.00 -26.57 5.85
C SER A 493 27.53 -25.13 5.72
N LYS A 494 28.44 -24.20 5.97
CA LYS A 494 28.23 -22.78 5.74
C LYS A 494 28.27 -22.50 4.23
N VAL A 495 27.20 -21.93 3.69
CA VAL A 495 27.06 -21.65 2.26
C VAL A 495 26.95 -20.15 1.95
N PHE A 496 26.61 -19.34 2.96
CA PHE A 496 26.63 -17.89 2.88
C PHE A 496 26.97 -17.30 4.25
N ASP A 497 27.79 -16.25 4.28
CA ASP A 497 28.22 -15.57 5.50
C ASP A 497 28.65 -14.15 5.18
N ASN A 498 27.87 -13.17 5.63
CA ASN A 498 28.23 -11.75 5.58
C ASN A 498 28.26 -11.17 7.00
N ASN A 499 28.37 -9.86 7.19
CA ASN A 499 28.46 -9.32 8.56
C ASN A 499 27.23 -9.62 9.44
N PHE A 500 26.03 -9.77 8.88
CA PHE A 500 24.77 -9.84 9.64
C PHE A 500 24.07 -11.20 9.54
N VAL A 501 24.26 -11.96 8.47
CA VAL A 501 23.48 -13.18 8.19
C VAL A 501 24.41 -14.35 7.88
N LEU A 502 24.06 -15.50 8.44
CA LEU A 502 24.69 -16.80 8.21
C LEU A 502 23.64 -17.76 7.62
N ILE A 503 23.98 -18.47 6.55
CA ILE A 503 23.14 -19.53 5.98
C ILE A 503 23.90 -20.85 6.00
N LEU A 504 23.26 -21.86 6.58
CA LEU A 504 23.73 -23.24 6.60
C LEU A 504 22.92 -24.07 5.61
N LYS A 505 23.58 -24.95 4.86
CA LYS A 505 22.96 -25.98 4.02
C LYS A 505 22.99 -27.31 4.76
N ASN A 506 21.84 -27.98 4.81
CA ASN A 506 21.70 -29.34 5.31
C ASN A 506 21.68 -30.33 4.14
N ASN A 507 22.75 -31.11 3.97
CA ASN A 507 22.84 -32.11 2.91
C ASN A 507 22.22 -33.47 3.28
N ASN A 508 21.74 -33.64 4.52
CA ASN A 508 21.09 -34.87 5.00
C ASN A 508 19.74 -34.54 5.66
N ILE A 509 18.77 -34.15 4.84
CA ILE A 509 17.44 -33.71 5.26
C ILE A 509 16.72 -34.84 6.02
N GLY A 510 16.23 -34.54 7.22
CA GLY A 510 15.57 -35.49 8.13
C GLY A 510 16.53 -36.30 9.02
N GLY A 511 17.84 -36.24 8.75
CA GLY A 511 18.87 -36.86 9.61
C GLY A 511 18.99 -36.16 10.97
N ASP A 512 19.68 -36.79 11.92
CA ASP A 512 19.93 -36.21 13.26
C ASP A 512 20.94 -35.06 13.20
N CYS A 513 20.44 -33.84 12.96
CA CYS A 513 21.23 -32.64 12.72
C CYS A 513 21.64 -31.90 14.00
N ILE A 514 20.96 -32.12 15.13
CA ILE A 514 21.24 -31.43 16.38
C ILE A 514 20.90 -32.30 17.58
N ALA A 515 21.79 -32.36 18.57
CA ALA A 515 21.51 -33.02 19.83
C ALA A 515 20.79 -32.06 20.77
N GLU A 516 19.64 -32.47 21.30
CA GLU A 516 18.93 -31.70 22.33
C GLU A 516 19.75 -31.66 23.62
N ARG A 517 19.94 -30.46 24.18
CA ARG A 517 20.74 -30.29 25.39
C ARG A 517 20.43 -28.99 26.12
N ASN A 518 20.79 -28.96 27.40
CA ASN A 518 20.83 -27.74 28.19
C ASN A 518 22.18 -27.00 28.02
N PHE A 519 22.22 -25.70 28.27
CA PHE A 519 23.46 -24.90 28.27
C PHE A 519 23.58 -23.93 29.45
#